data_AF-A0A9P5QUK9-F1
#
_entry.id   AF-A0A9P5QUK9-F1
#
_cell.length_a   1.000
_cell.length_b   1.000
_cell.length_c   1.000
_cell.angle_alpha   90.00
_cell.angle_beta   90.00
_cell.angle_gamma   90.00
#
_symmetry.space_group_name_H-M   'P 1'
#
loop_
_entity.id
_entity.type
_entity.pdbx_description
1 polymer ?
#
loop_
_entity_poly.entity_id
_entity_poly.type
_entity_poly.pdbx_seq_one_letter_code
_entity_poly.pdbx_strand_id
1 'polypeptide(L)'
;MPRGGIRDKRQYDGKVHAFIGFNGDHTLPCNGYNKHGPVTHIKAGETINVRFWGPALSERDLDTLPRKPRGKKQINQARHGGGLCQMSLSYDGGRTFHLIGQYSKSCPDFYYNWPVKIPDNAPSCNKPGQCLFVWSWTAVNVPQFYMNCADVRIAGKKNSKLSSLGSESIQIVDVKGYKKGVTKPGDGAGDKMGKGPIPSEVEANLRGDFSKKQKN
;
A
#
# COMPACT_ATOMS: atom_id res chain seq x y z
N MET A 1 8.01 1.06 11.41
CA MET A 1 7.79 1.22 9.96
C MET A 1 6.32 1.53 9.68
N PRO A 2 6.04 2.42 8.72
CA PRO A 2 4.71 2.70 8.21
C PRO A 2 4.08 1.45 7.60
N ARG A 3 2.76 1.35 7.70
CA ARG A 3 1.98 0.23 7.17
C ARG A 3 0.74 0.75 6.49
N GLY A 4 0.59 0.46 5.21
CA GLY A 4 -0.49 0.98 4.37
C GLY A 4 -1.78 0.23 4.54
N GLY A 5 -2.89 0.95 4.62
CA GLY A 5 -4.23 0.36 4.54
C GLY A 5 -5.25 1.43 4.14
N ILE A 6 -6.53 1.06 4.22
CA ILE A 6 -7.63 1.85 3.67
C ILE A 6 -8.64 2.21 4.76
N ARG A 7 -9.19 3.42 4.69
CA ARG A 7 -10.26 3.94 5.57
C ARG A 7 -9.93 4.09 7.08
N ASP A 8 -9.97 3.02 7.89
CA ASP A 8 -10.04 3.11 9.37
C ASP A 8 -8.97 2.26 10.11
N LYS A 9 -8.51 2.77 11.27
CA LYS A 9 -7.51 2.19 12.17
C LYS A 9 -7.83 0.79 12.69
N ARG A 10 -9.12 0.44 12.74
CA ARG A 10 -9.59 -0.88 13.21
C ARG A 10 -9.09 -2.05 12.35
N GLN A 11 -8.56 -1.78 11.16
CA GLN A 11 -8.10 -2.77 10.18
C GLN A 11 -6.60 -3.07 10.27
N TYR A 12 -5.90 -2.53 11.27
CA TYR A 12 -4.48 -2.75 11.48
C TYR A 12 -4.25 -3.86 12.53
N ASP A 13 -3.64 -4.97 12.10
CA ASP A 13 -3.16 -6.03 12.99
C ASP A 13 -1.64 -6.14 12.85
N GLY A 14 -0.92 -5.70 13.89
CA GLY A 14 0.54 -5.72 14.00
C GLY A 14 1.22 -7.04 13.58
N LYS A 15 0.50 -8.18 13.61
CA LYS A 15 0.98 -9.53 13.30
C LYS A 15 0.87 -9.95 11.82
N VAL A 16 0.08 -9.28 11.00
CA VAL A 16 -0.14 -9.65 9.57
C VAL A 16 0.90 -8.98 8.64
N HIS A 17 1.74 -8.11 9.21
CA HIS A 17 2.72 -7.31 8.47
C HIS A 17 4.02 -8.07 8.27
N ALA A 18 4.30 -8.49 7.04
CA ALA A 18 5.53 -9.20 6.75
C ALA A 18 6.70 -8.21 6.62
N PHE A 19 7.69 -8.40 7.49
CA PHE A 19 8.97 -7.71 7.51
C PHE A 19 10.02 -8.57 6.81
N ILE A 20 10.83 -7.96 5.96
CA ILE A 20 12.11 -8.56 5.58
C ILE A 20 13.06 -8.42 6.76
N GLY A 21 13.47 -9.56 7.31
CA GLY A 21 14.55 -9.66 8.30
C GLY A 21 14.12 -9.69 9.77
N PHE A 22 12.83 -9.71 10.12
CA PHE A 22 12.40 -9.92 11.51
C PHE A 22 11.86 -11.35 11.70
N ASN A 23 12.74 -12.22 12.23
CA ASN A 23 12.44 -13.50 12.88
C ASN A 23 11.66 -14.59 12.14
N GLY A 24 11.92 -14.87 10.84
CA GLY A 24 11.63 -16.18 10.22
C GLY A 24 10.17 -16.68 10.13
N ASP A 25 9.24 -16.06 10.85
CA ASP A 25 7.88 -16.55 11.09
C ASP A 25 6.85 -15.93 10.14
N HIS A 26 7.27 -14.92 9.37
CA HIS A 26 6.43 -14.22 8.41
C HIS A 26 6.88 -14.50 6.97
N THR A 27 6.08 -15.25 6.24
CA THR A 27 6.33 -15.56 4.83
C THR A 27 5.84 -14.42 3.93
N LEU A 28 6.46 -14.24 2.76
CA LEU A 28 5.96 -13.32 1.73
C LEU A 28 5.59 -14.14 0.48
N PRO A 29 4.53 -13.77 -0.25
CA PRO A 29 3.66 -12.60 -0.03
C PRO A 29 2.52 -12.82 0.99
N CYS A 30 1.99 -11.72 1.53
CA CYS A 30 0.83 -11.66 2.44
C CYS A 30 0.86 -12.60 3.66
N ASN A 31 2.01 -13.13 4.07
CA ASN A 31 2.14 -14.11 5.16
C ASN A 31 1.21 -15.32 5.06
N GLY A 32 0.97 -15.80 3.84
CA GLY A 32 0.03 -16.90 3.60
C GLY A 32 -1.41 -16.61 4.03
N TYR A 33 -1.74 -15.33 4.22
CA TYR A 33 -3.02 -14.76 4.65
C TYR A 33 -4.04 -15.76 5.23
N ASN A 34 -3.80 -16.20 6.46
CA ASN A 34 -4.66 -17.13 7.19
C ASN A 34 -5.45 -16.47 8.34
N LYS A 35 -5.21 -15.17 8.58
CA LYS A 35 -5.84 -14.40 9.64
C LYS A 35 -6.71 -13.31 9.03
N HIS A 36 -8.01 -13.58 8.98
CA HIS A 36 -9.01 -12.64 8.44
C HIS A 36 -9.14 -11.42 9.36
N GLY A 37 -8.98 -10.24 8.77
CA GLY A 37 -9.14 -8.95 9.46
C GLY A 37 -10.56 -8.40 9.27
N PRO A 38 -10.85 -7.19 9.78
CA PRO A 38 -12.11 -6.53 9.45
C PRO A 38 -12.19 -6.23 7.96
N VAL A 39 -13.31 -6.58 7.33
CA VAL A 39 -13.51 -6.46 5.88
C VAL A 39 -13.84 -5.02 5.50
N THR A 40 -13.04 -4.42 4.62
CA THR A 40 -13.35 -3.12 4.03
C THR A 40 -14.30 -3.27 2.85
N HIS A 41 -15.37 -2.47 2.80
CA HIS A 41 -16.26 -2.44 1.66
C HIS A 41 -15.84 -1.34 0.70
N ILE A 42 -15.53 -1.69 -0.55
CA ILE A 42 -15.15 -0.78 -1.63
C ILE A 42 -15.97 -1.06 -2.89
N LYS A 43 -16.10 -0.06 -3.76
CA LYS A 43 -16.85 -0.16 -5.02
C LYS A 43 -15.93 0.05 -6.23
N ALA A 44 -16.22 -0.62 -7.35
CA ALA A 44 -15.58 -0.29 -8.62
C ALA A 44 -15.77 1.20 -8.95
N GLY A 45 -14.70 1.85 -9.41
CA GLY A 45 -14.68 3.28 -9.71
C GLY A 45 -14.56 4.21 -8.49
N GLU A 46 -14.61 3.68 -7.27
CA GLU A 46 -14.43 4.49 -6.06
C GLU A 46 -12.98 4.97 -5.92
N THR A 47 -12.79 6.22 -5.53
CA THR A 47 -11.49 6.71 -5.05
C THR A 47 -11.33 6.42 -3.56
N ILE A 48 -10.32 5.64 -3.20
CA ILE A 48 -9.93 5.37 -1.83
C ILE A 48 -8.69 6.17 -1.46
N ASN A 49 -8.60 6.63 -0.21
CA ASN A 49 -7.37 7.19 0.32
C ASN A 49 -6.62 6.10 1.07
N VAL A 50 -5.41 5.77 0.60
CA VAL A 50 -4.47 4.94 1.35
C VAL A 50 -3.87 5.80 2.45
N ARG A 51 -3.87 5.26 3.67
CA ARG A 51 -3.31 5.86 4.87
C ARG A 51 -2.30 4.92 5.50
N PHE A 52 -1.42 5.51 6.30
CA PHE A 52 -0.26 4.83 6.84
C PHE A 52 -0.27 4.91 8.37
N TRP A 53 0.03 3.79 9.01
CA TRP A 53 0.12 3.68 10.47
C TRP A 53 1.41 3.00 10.92
N GLY A 54 1.85 3.27 12.14
CA GLY A 54 3.08 2.66 12.68
C GLY A 54 3.13 2.72 14.20
N PRO A 55 4.08 1.99 14.82
CA PRO A 55 4.18 1.87 16.28
C PRO A 55 4.51 3.19 16.99
N ALA A 56 4.97 4.20 16.26
CA ALA A 56 5.25 5.53 16.80
C ALA A 56 3.99 6.42 16.95
N LEU A 57 2.82 5.96 16.48
CA LEU A 57 1.58 6.71 16.58
C LEU A 57 0.88 6.46 17.91
N SER A 58 0.52 7.54 18.61
CA SER A 58 -0.43 7.49 19.73
C SER A 58 -1.87 7.41 19.22
N GLU A 59 -2.82 7.03 20.08
CA GLU A 59 -4.25 7.03 19.71
C GLU A 59 -4.73 8.39 19.19
N ARG A 60 -4.23 9.49 19.79
CA ARG A 60 -4.52 10.85 19.35
C ARG A 60 -3.98 11.15 17.95
N ASP A 61 -2.84 10.57 17.57
CA ASP A 61 -2.30 10.74 16.23
C ASP A 61 -3.20 10.04 15.20
N LEU A 62 -3.72 8.85 15.53
CA LEU A 62 -4.63 8.10 14.66
C LEU A 62 -5.88 8.91 14.28
N ASP A 63 -6.40 9.70 15.23
CA ASP A 63 -7.62 10.50 15.00
C ASP A 63 -7.34 11.82 14.29
N THR A 64 -6.09 12.30 14.29
CA THR A 64 -5.72 13.58 13.70
C THR A 64 -5.04 13.46 12.34
N LEU A 65 -4.49 12.30 11.99
CA LEU A 65 -3.86 12.09 10.69
C LEU A 65 -4.90 11.96 9.55
N PRO A 66 -4.60 12.46 8.34
CA PRO A 66 -3.33 13.05 7.88
C PRO A 66 -3.33 14.58 8.00
N ARG A 67 -3.16 15.10 9.22
CA ARG A 67 -2.95 16.52 9.48
C ARG A 67 -1.47 16.81 9.63
N LYS A 68 -0.98 17.77 8.85
CA LYS A 68 0.40 18.26 8.92
C LYS A 68 0.78 18.67 10.36
N PRO A 69 2.03 18.42 10.79
CA PRO A 69 2.50 18.81 12.11
C PRO A 69 2.43 20.34 12.27
N ARG A 70 2.03 20.80 13.46
CA ARG A 70 2.09 22.23 13.82
C ARG A 70 3.46 22.48 14.47
N GLY A 71 4.30 23.30 13.83
CA GLY A 71 5.63 23.64 14.34
C GLY A 71 6.70 22.57 14.08
N LYS A 72 7.75 22.56 14.90
CA LYS A 72 8.98 21.77 14.65
C LYS A 72 8.91 20.31 15.09
N LYS A 73 7.98 19.93 15.97
CA LYS A 73 7.85 18.56 16.49
C LYS A 73 7.08 17.69 15.49
N GLN A 74 7.67 16.57 15.08
CA GLN A 74 7.09 15.61 14.14
C GLN A 74 7.20 14.18 14.67
N ILE A 75 6.32 13.31 14.19
CA ILE A 75 6.33 11.88 14.46
C ILE A 75 7.54 11.29 13.72
N ASN A 76 8.34 10.47 14.39
CA ASN A 76 9.31 9.62 13.71
C ASN A 76 8.53 8.53 12.96
N GLN A 77 8.43 8.68 11.65
CA GLN A 77 7.60 7.78 10.84
C GLN A 77 8.30 6.44 10.58
N ALA A 78 9.63 6.37 10.74
CA ALA A 78 10.46 5.28 10.25
C ALA A 78 10.20 4.99 8.75
N ARG A 79 10.00 6.07 7.97
CA ARG A 79 9.72 6.01 6.53
C ARG A 79 10.98 5.98 5.68
N HIS A 80 12.17 6.09 6.29
CA HIS A 80 13.47 5.96 5.63
C HIS A 80 13.68 6.88 4.42
N GLY A 81 13.08 8.07 4.38
CA GLY A 81 13.12 8.96 3.21
C GLY A 81 12.20 8.54 2.06
N GLY A 82 11.33 7.57 2.30
CA GLY A 82 10.28 7.07 1.43
C GLY A 82 10.70 5.92 0.52
N GLY A 83 10.40 6.01 -0.77
CA GLY A 83 10.67 4.98 -1.77
C GLY A 83 9.52 4.78 -2.75
N LEU A 84 9.27 3.53 -3.14
CA LEU A 84 8.17 3.17 -4.02
C LEU A 84 7.10 2.46 -3.22
N CYS A 85 5.90 3.05 -3.15
CA CYS A 85 4.70 2.33 -2.75
C CYS A 85 3.96 1.82 -3.98
N GLN A 86 3.43 0.61 -3.90
CA GLN A 86 2.49 0.08 -4.88
C GLN A 86 1.23 -0.41 -4.17
N MET A 87 0.10 -0.24 -4.85
CA MET A 87 -1.22 -0.61 -4.38
C MET A 87 -1.82 -1.57 -5.40
N SER A 88 -2.33 -2.70 -4.94
CA SER A 88 -2.89 -3.74 -5.80
C SER A 88 -4.12 -4.40 -5.20
N LEU A 89 -4.86 -5.09 -6.06
CA LEU A 89 -5.91 -6.02 -5.66
C LEU A 89 -5.44 -7.44 -5.90
N SER A 90 -5.74 -8.34 -4.97
CA SER A 90 -5.67 -9.78 -5.18
C SER A 90 -7.08 -10.35 -5.14
N TYR A 91 -7.35 -11.35 -5.98
CA TYR A 91 -8.64 -12.08 -6.04
C TYR A 91 -8.49 -13.56 -5.69
N ASP A 92 -7.32 -13.95 -5.20
CA ASP A 92 -6.92 -15.34 -5.02
C ASP A 92 -6.16 -15.59 -3.71
N GLY A 93 -6.39 -14.72 -2.71
CA GLY A 93 -5.79 -14.84 -1.37
C GLY A 93 -4.33 -14.41 -1.29
N GLY A 94 -3.91 -13.49 -2.18
CA GLY A 94 -2.54 -12.96 -2.18
C GLY A 94 -1.55 -13.81 -2.96
N ARG A 95 -2.00 -14.64 -3.90
CA ARG A 95 -1.11 -15.41 -4.79
C ARG A 95 -0.74 -14.60 -6.04
N THR A 96 -1.69 -13.84 -6.58
CA THR A 96 -1.48 -12.91 -7.68
C THR A 96 -1.99 -11.51 -7.32
N PHE A 97 -1.44 -10.50 -8.00
CA PHE A 97 -1.71 -9.10 -7.74
C PHE A 97 -1.96 -8.35 -9.05
N HIS A 98 -2.96 -7.49 -9.03
CA HIS A 98 -3.28 -6.55 -10.09
C HIS A 98 -2.95 -5.16 -9.58
N LEU A 99 -1.90 -4.54 -10.13
CA LEU A 99 -1.51 -3.18 -9.80
C LEU A 99 -2.67 -2.23 -10.12
N ILE A 100 -3.01 -1.36 -9.17
CA ILE A 100 -4.05 -0.32 -9.32
C ILE A 100 -3.54 1.09 -9.03
N GLY A 101 -2.31 1.22 -8.54
CA GLY A 101 -1.67 2.51 -8.36
C GLY A 101 -0.26 2.40 -7.78
N GLN A 102 0.51 3.47 -7.92
CA GLN A 102 1.85 3.58 -7.32
C GLN A 102 2.22 5.02 -7.01
N TYR A 103 3.12 5.19 -6.03
CA TYR A 103 3.67 6.49 -5.64
C TYR A 103 5.17 6.36 -5.38
N SER A 104 5.96 7.25 -5.96
CA SER A 104 7.42 7.27 -5.76
C SER A 104 7.89 8.36 -4.81
N LYS A 105 9.15 8.25 -4.41
CA LYS A 105 9.89 9.19 -3.57
C LYS A 105 9.28 9.35 -2.18
N SER A 106 8.23 10.15 -2.04
CA SER A 106 7.71 10.53 -0.73
C SER A 106 6.86 9.45 -0.05
N CYS A 107 6.52 8.33 -0.70
CA CYS A 107 5.67 7.30 -0.10
C CYS A 107 6.50 6.26 0.66
N PRO A 108 6.11 5.80 1.87
CA PRO A 108 4.89 6.14 2.64
C PRO A 108 5.04 7.35 3.58
N ASP A 109 4.02 8.20 3.73
CA ASP A 109 4.02 9.32 4.69
C ASP A 109 2.67 9.47 5.40
N PHE A 110 2.69 9.51 6.74
CA PHE A 110 1.54 9.66 7.64
C PHE A 110 0.78 10.97 7.44
N TYR A 111 1.45 12.03 7.01
CA TYR A 111 0.87 13.37 6.94
C TYR A 111 0.14 13.68 5.63
N TYR A 112 0.03 12.70 4.74
CA TYR A 112 -0.61 12.84 3.44
C TYR A 112 -1.68 11.76 3.20
N ASN A 113 -2.69 12.12 2.40
CA ASN A 113 -3.56 11.13 1.78
C ASN A 113 -2.92 10.69 0.45
N TRP A 114 -3.11 9.41 0.13
CA TRP A 114 -2.56 8.78 -1.06
C TRP A 114 -3.72 8.18 -1.87
N PRO A 115 -4.42 9.00 -2.68
CA PRO A 115 -5.64 8.57 -3.36
C PRO A 115 -5.34 7.56 -4.47
N VAL A 116 -6.18 6.54 -4.60
CA VAL A 116 -6.13 5.54 -5.67
C VAL A 116 -7.55 5.26 -6.12
N LYS A 117 -7.78 5.20 -7.43
CA LYS A 117 -9.07 4.78 -7.96
C LYS A 117 -9.12 3.25 -8.07
N ILE A 118 -10.15 2.63 -7.50
CA ILE A 118 -10.47 1.24 -7.79
C ILE A 118 -10.90 1.15 -9.26
N PRO A 119 -10.35 0.23 -10.07
CA PRO A 119 -10.69 0.13 -11.49
C PRO A 119 -12.20 0.10 -11.73
N ASP A 120 -12.68 0.84 -12.73
CA ASP A 120 -14.12 0.89 -13.07
C ASP A 120 -14.67 -0.48 -13.48
N ASN A 121 -13.79 -1.35 -13.97
CA ASN A 121 -14.05 -2.72 -14.34
C ASN A 121 -13.62 -3.72 -13.26
N ALA A 122 -13.40 -3.33 -12.01
CA ALA A 122 -13.14 -4.30 -10.95
C ALA A 122 -14.28 -5.32 -10.83
N PRO A 123 -14.01 -6.64 -10.89
CA PRO A 123 -15.01 -7.67 -10.63
C PRO A 123 -15.48 -7.67 -9.18
N SER A 124 -16.71 -8.12 -8.97
CA SER A 124 -17.24 -8.30 -7.62
C SER A 124 -16.51 -9.41 -6.87
N CYS A 125 -16.31 -9.20 -5.57
CA CYS A 125 -15.78 -10.22 -4.69
C CYS A 125 -16.23 -9.99 -3.26
N ASN A 126 -16.71 -11.06 -2.62
CA ASN A 126 -17.37 -10.98 -1.32
C ASN A 126 -16.94 -12.08 -0.34
N LYS A 127 -15.98 -12.94 -0.73
CA LYS A 127 -15.49 -14.00 0.14
C LYS A 127 -14.33 -13.46 1.00
N PRO A 128 -14.43 -13.50 2.34
CA PRO A 128 -13.30 -13.20 3.23
C PRO A 128 -12.09 -14.07 2.88
N GLY A 129 -10.89 -13.49 2.96
CA GLY A 129 -9.63 -14.15 2.60
C GLY A 129 -9.37 -14.31 1.11
N GLN A 130 -10.38 -14.10 0.25
CA GLN A 130 -10.19 -14.20 -1.20
C GLN A 130 -9.68 -12.89 -1.79
N CYS A 131 -10.36 -11.79 -1.44
CA CYS A 131 -10.06 -10.50 -2.04
C CYS A 131 -9.36 -9.58 -1.07
N LEU A 132 -8.16 -9.18 -1.47
CA LEU A 132 -7.25 -8.42 -0.64
C LEU A 132 -6.95 -7.09 -1.33
N PHE A 133 -6.97 -6.01 -0.56
CA PHE A 133 -6.21 -4.83 -0.89
C PHE A 133 -4.79 -5.02 -0.38
N VAL A 134 -3.82 -4.77 -1.24
CA VAL A 134 -2.40 -5.03 -0.95
C VAL A 134 -1.64 -3.73 -1.15
N TRP A 135 -0.89 -3.36 -0.11
CA TRP A 135 0.09 -2.29 -0.18
C TRP A 135 1.49 -2.92 -0.07
N SER A 136 2.41 -2.48 -0.91
CA SER A 136 3.82 -2.79 -0.77
C SER A 136 4.68 -1.53 -0.77
N TRP A 137 5.86 -1.62 -0.16
CA TRP A 137 6.84 -0.54 -0.11
C TRP A 137 8.25 -1.08 -0.28
N THR A 138 8.98 -0.58 -1.26
CA THR A 138 10.44 -0.75 -1.39
C THR A 138 11.13 0.49 -0.85
N ALA A 139 11.93 0.31 0.20
CA ALA A 139 12.59 1.40 0.91
C ALA A 139 13.72 2.05 0.11
N VAL A 140 14.10 3.23 0.59
CA VAL A 140 15.21 4.03 0.07
C VAL A 140 16.49 3.59 0.76
N ASN A 141 17.57 3.49 -0.03
CA ASN A 141 18.96 3.25 0.40
C ASN A 141 19.26 1.94 1.16
N VAL A 142 18.24 1.23 1.65
CA VAL A 142 18.37 -0.10 2.24
C VAL A 142 17.50 -1.10 1.48
N PRO A 143 17.99 -2.33 1.20
CA PRO A 143 17.24 -3.35 0.46
C PRO A 143 16.18 -3.98 1.37
N GLN A 144 15.15 -3.19 1.66
CA GLN A 144 14.02 -3.57 2.50
C GLN A 144 12.73 -3.40 1.72
N PHE A 145 11.90 -4.43 1.82
CA PHE A 145 10.59 -4.49 1.22
C PHE A 145 9.55 -4.88 2.25
N TYR A 146 8.43 -4.18 2.22
CA TYR A 146 7.33 -4.29 3.16
C TYR A 146 6.07 -4.58 2.39
N MET A 147 5.17 -5.36 3.00
CA MET A 147 3.87 -5.66 2.43
C MET A 147 2.82 -5.71 3.54
N ASN A 148 1.65 -5.13 3.25
CA ASN A 148 0.44 -5.30 4.04
C ASN A 148 -0.71 -5.79 3.14
N CYS A 149 -1.50 -6.73 3.63
CA CYS A 149 -2.67 -7.27 2.92
C CYS A 149 -3.88 -7.18 3.85
N ALA A 150 -5.00 -6.67 3.35
CA ALA A 150 -6.23 -6.46 4.12
C ALA A 150 -7.45 -6.97 3.36
N ASP A 151 -8.36 -7.63 4.07
CA ASP A 151 -9.62 -8.11 3.53
C ASP A 151 -10.46 -6.97 2.94
N VAL A 152 -10.93 -7.19 1.71
CA VAL A 152 -11.89 -6.30 1.05
C VAL A 152 -13.06 -7.07 0.45
N ARG A 153 -14.22 -6.43 0.52
CA ARG A 153 -15.38 -6.77 -0.29
C ARG A 153 -15.53 -5.73 -1.37
N ILE A 154 -15.49 -6.19 -2.61
CA ILE A 154 -15.57 -5.36 -3.82
C ILE A 154 -16.96 -5.50 -4.39
N ALA A 155 -17.73 -4.42 -4.39
CA ALA A 155 -18.91 -4.29 -5.22
C ALA A 155 -18.47 -3.87 -6.62
N GLY A 156 -18.33 -4.87 -7.50
CA GLY A 156 -17.77 -4.70 -8.82
C GLY A 156 -18.78 -4.33 -9.89
N LYS A 157 -18.29 -4.11 -11.11
CA LYS A 157 -19.13 -3.88 -12.29
C LYS A 157 -19.78 -5.18 -12.74
N LYS A 158 -21.08 -5.13 -13.05
CA LYS A 158 -21.83 -6.28 -13.59
C LYS A 158 -21.11 -6.83 -14.84
N ASN A 159 -21.00 -8.16 -14.92
CA ASN A 159 -20.35 -8.90 -16.01
C ASN A 159 -18.85 -8.64 -16.20
N SER A 160 -18.17 -7.96 -15.25
CA SER A 160 -16.72 -7.81 -15.34
C SER A 160 -15.99 -9.12 -15.02
N LYS A 161 -14.92 -9.38 -15.77
CA LYS A 161 -14.04 -10.55 -15.61
C LYS A 161 -12.69 -10.10 -15.08
N LEU A 162 -12.04 -10.94 -14.29
CA LEU A 162 -10.69 -10.65 -13.78
C LEU A 162 -9.68 -10.40 -14.90
N SER A 163 -9.80 -11.12 -16.01
CA SER A 163 -8.99 -10.95 -17.22
C SER A 163 -9.14 -9.58 -17.90
N SER A 164 -10.14 -8.77 -17.49
CA SER A 164 -10.30 -7.40 -17.98
C SER A 164 -9.48 -6.39 -17.17
N LEU A 165 -9.01 -6.76 -15.96
CA LEU A 165 -8.04 -5.93 -15.23
C LEU A 165 -6.68 -5.99 -15.93
N GLY A 166 -5.89 -4.94 -15.73
CA GLY A 166 -4.49 -4.93 -16.18
C GLY A 166 -3.73 -6.15 -15.65
N SER A 167 -2.82 -6.67 -16.48
CA SER A 167 -1.96 -7.81 -16.15
C SER A 167 -0.71 -7.42 -15.35
N GLU A 168 -0.52 -6.13 -15.11
CA GLU A 168 0.62 -5.63 -14.35
C GLU A 168 0.49 -6.00 -12.87
N SER A 169 1.60 -6.48 -12.30
CA SER A 169 1.71 -6.86 -10.91
C SER A 169 2.62 -5.90 -10.15
N ILE A 170 2.58 -5.97 -8.82
CA ILE A 170 3.53 -5.28 -7.95
C ILE A 170 4.94 -5.87 -8.09
N GLN A 171 5.95 -5.08 -7.78
CA GLN A 171 7.31 -5.58 -7.60
C GLN A 171 7.39 -6.27 -6.25
N ILE A 172 7.83 -7.52 -6.24
CA ILE A 172 8.21 -8.26 -5.04
C ILE A 172 9.73 -8.41 -5.10
N VAL A 173 10.42 -7.86 -4.10
CA VAL A 173 11.89 -7.77 -4.07
C VAL A 173 12.39 -8.06 -2.67
N ASP A 174 13.69 -8.33 -2.56
CA ASP A 174 14.41 -8.58 -1.32
C ASP A 174 13.91 -9.77 -0.48
N VAL A 175 13.00 -10.59 -1.02
CA VAL A 175 12.50 -11.85 -0.43
C VAL A 175 13.12 -13.09 -1.11
N LYS A 176 13.07 -14.27 -0.47
CA LYS A 176 13.61 -15.51 -1.04
C LYS A 176 12.91 -15.82 -2.37
N GLY A 177 13.67 -16.12 -3.42
CA GLY A 177 13.15 -16.40 -4.77
C GLY A 177 12.92 -15.16 -5.65
N TYR A 178 13.20 -13.95 -5.15
CA TYR A 178 13.03 -12.70 -5.89
C TYR A 178 14.33 -11.89 -5.91
N LYS A 179 14.39 -10.88 -6.80
CA LYS A 179 15.56 -10.00 -6.97
C LYS A 179 15.95 -9.36 -5.63
N LYS A 180 17.24 -9.41 -5.30
CA LYS A 180 17.83 -8.85 -4.07
C LYS A 180 18.57 -7.54 -4.34
N GLY A 181 18.83 -6.78 -3.29
CA GLY A 181 19.59 -5.53 -3.34
C GLY A 181 18.81 -4.40 -4.00
N VAL A 182 17.47 -4.45 -4.00
CA VAL A 182 16.67 -3.46 -4.72
C VAL A 182 16.40 -2.26 -3.81
N THR A 183 16.72 -1.07 -4.31
CA THR A 183 16.41 0.19 -3.65
C THR A 183 15.65 1.11 -4.60
N LYS A 184 14.98 2.12 -4.05
CA LYS A 184 14.26 3.14 -4.82
C LYS A 184 14.69 4.55 -4.42
N PRO A 185 14.56 5.55 -5.31
CA PRO A 185 14.82 6.94 -4.95
C PRO A 185 13.84 7.45 -3.89
N GLY A 186 14.36 8.26 -2.97
CA GLY A 186 13.58 8.90 -1.90
C GLY A 186 13.35 10.38 -2.15
N ASP A 187 12.78 11.06 -1.16
CA ASP A 187 12.57 12.52 -1.18
C ASP A 187 13.59 13.31 -0.34
N GLY A 188 14.49 12.61 0.37
CA GLY A 188 15.53 13.20 1.21
C GLY A 188 15.05 13.68 2.59
N ALA A 189 13.79 13.45 2.97
CA ALA A 189 13.24 13.91 4.26
C ALA A 189 13.60 13.00 5.45
N GLY A 190 14.25 11.86 5.20
CA GLY A 190 14.51 10.85 6.22
C GLY A 190 13.21 10.37 6.86
N ASP A 191 13.13 10.34 8.19
CA ASP A 191 11.95 9.89 8.91
C ASP A 191 10.89 10.98 9.18
N LYS A 192 11.11 12.20 8.67
CA LYS A 192 10.22 13.35 8.83
C LYS A 192 9.21 13.45 7.67
N MET A 193 8.28 14.38 7.80
CA MET A 193 7.32 14.71 6.75
C MET A 193 8.04 15.09 5.44
N GLY A 194 7.69 14.35 4.38
CA GLY A 194 8.16 14.53 3.02
C GLY A 194 7.39 15.59 2.23
N LYS A 195 7.62 15.60 0.91
CA LYS A 195 6.89 16.51 -0.01
C LYS A 195 5.45 16.04 -0.27
N GLY A 196 5.15 14.79 0.03
CA GLY A 196 3.86 14.15 -0.27
C GLY A 196 3.79 13.59 -1.69
N PRO A 197 2.58 13.14 -2.13
CA PRO A 197 2.40 12.54 -3.45
C PRO A 197 2.70 13.55 -4.57
N ILE A 198 3.37 13.08 -5.62
CA ILE A 198 3.63 13.89 -6.82
C ILE A 198 2.29 14.12 -7.54
N PRO A 199 1.91 15.36 -7.89
CA PRO A 199 0.60 15.64 -8.51
C PRO A 199 0.31 14.82 -9.77
N SER A 200 1.30 14.63 -10.64
CA SER A 200 1.14 13.80 -11.85
C SER A 200 0.90 12.32 -11.53
N GLU A 201 1.47 11.79 -10.45
CA GLU A 201 1.18 10.42 -9.98
C GLU A 201 -0.24 10.33 -9.39
N VAL A 202 -0.70 11.36 -8.67
CA VAL A 202 -2.10 11.44 -8.20
C VAL A 202 -3.05 11.36 -9.39
N GLU A 203 -2.85 12.19 -10.42
CA GLU A 203 -3.68 12.16 -11.62
C GLU A 203 -3.61 10.83 -12.37
N ALA A 204 -2.44 10.20 -12.44
CA ALA A 204 -2.28 8.89 -13.07
C ALA A 204 -3.04 7.80 -12.30
N ASN A 205 -2.92 7.77 -10.96
CA ASN A 205 -3.64 6.83 -10.10
C ASN A 205 -5.16 7.05 -10.12
N LEU A 206 -5.64 8.28 -10.31
CA LEU A 206 -7.06 8.59 -10.43
C LEU A 206 -7.63 8.26 -11.82
N ARG A 207 -6.80 8.24 -12.86
CA ARG A 207 -7.19 7.83 -14.22
C ARG A 207 -7.05 6.33 -14.49
N GLY A 208 -6.30 5.61 -13.65
CA GLY A 208 -5.91 4.22 -13.93
C GLY A 208 -4.70 4.10 -14.87
N ASP A 209 -3.98 5.20 -15.12
CA ASP A 209 -2.81 5.33 -16.01
C ASP A 209 -1.48 5.21 -15.25
N PHE A 210 -1.45 4.47 -14.15
CA PHE A 210 -0.33 4.41 -13.19
C PHE A 210 0.94 3.74 -13.75
N SER A 211 0.83 3.05 -14.89
CA SER A 211 1.92 2.26 -15.47
C SER A 211 2.75 2.96 -16.52
N LYS A 212 2.43 4.22 -16.86
CA LYS A 212 3.29 5.03 -17.73
C LYS A 212 4.67 5.07 -17.09
N LYS A 213 5.58 4.26 -17.63
CA LYS A 213 6.93 4.02 -17.14
C LYS A 213 7.46 5.33 -16.60
N GLN A 214 7.93 5.31 -15.35
CA GLN A 214 8.75 6.39 -14.80
C GLN A 214 10.01 6.49 -15.68
N LYS A 215 9.87 7.14 -16.84
CA LYS A 215 10.96 7.60 -17.68
C LYS A 215 11.53 8.76 -16.89
N ASN A 216 12.65 8.51 -16.26
CA ASN A 216 13.84 9.36 -16.21
C ASN A 216 14.93 8.56 -15.49
#